data_AF-A0A512BCZ9-F1
#
_entry.id   AF-A0A512BCZ9-F1
#
_cell.length_a   1.000
_cell.length_b   1.000
_cell.length_c   1.000
_cell.angle_alpha   90.00
_cell.angle_beta   90.00
_cell.angle_gamma   90.00
#
_symmetry.space_group_name_H-M   'P 1'
#
loop_
_entity.id
_entity.type
_entity.pdbx_description
1 polymer ?
#
loop_
_entity_poly.entity_id
_entity_poly.type
_entity_poly.pdbx_seq_one_letter_code
_entity_poly.pdbx_strand_id
1 'polypeptide(L)'
;MMNTKTYAPNQIAEQKKGFSAHSGENIGYEKGAKMVKNYFDQNQEEVSAHFLGRNIIEAILAQPGAVGITILYGINELGLPKPVVVGVNSKGDYILNVTSVGANGEMNKQKGIVAGGGVLSTGVPQQEGW
;
A
#
# COMPACT_ATOMS: atom_id res chain seq x y z
N MET A 1 12.66 -21.87 -2.24
CA MET A 1 11.29 -22.18 -2.72
C MET A 1 10.37 -21.14 -2.09
N MET A 2 9.65 -20.33 -2.88
CA MET A 2 8.62 -19.45 -2.31
C MET A 2 7.48 -20.33 -1.81
N ASN A 3 7.18 -20.29 -0.51
CA ASN A 3 5.94 -20.84 0.00
C ASN A 3 4.79 -19.97 -0.55
N THR A 4 4.17 -20.39 -1.65
CA THR A 4 2.94 -19.75 -2.12
C THR A 4 1.82 -20.14 -1.17
N LYS A 5 1.63 -19.36 -0.09
CA LYS A 5 0.41 -19.39 0.72
C LYS A 5 -0.76 -19.21 -0.23
N THR A 6 -1.47 -20.31 -0.50
CA THR A 6 -2.61 -20.33 -1.42
C THR A 6 -3.84 -20.05 -0.58
N TYR A 7 -4.36 -18.83 -0.67
CA TYR A 7 -5.61 -18.46 -0.01
C TYR A 7 -6.79 -19.01 -0.82
N ALA A 8 -7.79 -19.55 -0.14
CA ALA A 8 -8.98 -20.02 -0.82
C ALA A 8 -9.71 -18.80 -1.45
N PRO A 9 -10.16 -18.88 -2.73
CA PRO A 9 -10.74 -17.73 -3.45
C PRO A 9 -11.92 -17.04 -2.73
N ASN A 10 -12.69 -17.80 -1.95
CA ASN A 10 -13.79 -17.30 -1.13
C ASN A 10 -13.32 -16.36 0.00
N GLN A 11 -12.20 -16.70 0.66
CA GLN A 11 -11.64 -15.88 1.75
C GLN A 11 -11.12 -14.52 1.25
N ILE A 12 -10.65 -14.47 -0.01
CA ILE A 12 -10.22 -13.21 -0.65
C ILE A 12 -11.44 -12.37 -1.04
N ALA A 13 -12.47 -13.00 -1.59
CA ALA A 13 -13.68 -12.31 -2.02
C ALA A 13 -14.44 -11.63 -0.87
N GLU A 14 -14.48 -12.24 0.31
CA GLU A 14 -15.10 -11.68 1.53
C GLU A 14 -14.43 -10.38 2.00
N GLN A 15 -13.16 -10.16 1.65
CA GLN A 15 -12.39 -8.97 2.04
C GLN A 15 -12.43 -7.85 0.99
N LYS A 16 -13.04 -8.10 -0.18
CA LYS A 16 -13.07 -7.15 -1.29
C LYS A 16 -14.02 -5.99 -0.97
N LYS A 17 -13.46 -4.84 -0.60
CA LYS A 17 -14.16 -3.56 -0.55
C LYS A 17 -13.98 -2.80 -1.89
N GLY A 18 -14.96 -1.97 -2.25
CA GLY A 18 -14.88 -1.14 -3.48
C GLY A 18 -13.80 -0.05 -3.39
N PHE A 19 -13.53 0.67 -4.47
CA PHE A 19 -12.57 1.79 -4.48
C PHE A 19 -13.29 3.10 -4.15
N SER A 20 -13.23 3.51 -2.88
CA SER A 20 -13.83 4.76 -2.40
C SER A 20 -13.05 5.33 -1.23
N ALA A 21 -13.20 6.63 -0.97
CA ALA A 21 -12.59 7.28 0.19
C ALA A 21 -13.09 6.73 1.55
N HIS A 22 -14.20 5.98 1.56
CA HIS A 22 -14.76 5.33 2.75
C HIS A 22 -14.30 3.88 2.90
N SER A 23 -13.55 3.36 1.93
CA SER A 23 -13.07 1.97 1.94
C SER A 23 -11.89 1.84 2.90
N GLY A 24 -12.01 0.89 3.82
CA GLY A 24 -11.09 0.72 4.94
C GLY A 24 -11.86 0.45 6.22
N GLU A 25 -11.14 0.33 7.33
CA GLU A 25 -11.74 0.24 8.68
C GLU A 25 -10.69 0.64 9.71
N ASN A 26 -11.11 1.40 10.72
CA ASN A 26 -10.32 1.53 11.94
C ASN A 26 -10.50 0.27 12.78
N ILE A 27 -9.57 -0.68 12.65
CA ILE A 27 -9.64 -1.98 13.34
C ILE A 27 -9.30 -1.90 14.83
N GLY A 28 -8.82 -0.76 15.32
CA GLY A 28 -8.41 -0.57 16.71
C GLY A 28 -7.05 -1.21 17.06
N TYR A 29 -6.47 -0.72 18.16
CA TYR A 29 -5.13 -1.09 18.61
C TYR A 29 -5.00 -2.60 18.92
N GLU A 30 -5.87 -3.16 19.75
CA GLU A 30 -5.74 -4.56 20.22
C GLU A 30 -5.78 -5.57 19.07
N LYS A 31 -6.73 -5.40 18.14
CA LYS A 31 -6.86 -6.25 16.96
C LYS A 31 -5.65 -6.09 16.04
N GLY A 32 -5.18 -4.85 15.83
CA GLY A 32 -3.97 -4.55 15.06
C GLY A 32 -2.73 -5.22 15.63
N ALA A 33 -2.47 -5.08 16.94
CA ALA A 33 -1.34 -5.69 17.63
C ALA A 33 -1.36 -7.22 17.52
N LYS A 34 -2.53 -7.84 17.74
CA LYS A 34 -2.69 -9.30 17.56
C LYS A 34 -2.40 -9.75 16.14
N MET A 35 -2.83 -8.99 15.12
CA MET A 35 -2.55 -9.30 13.72
C MET A 35 -1.05 -9.22 13.40
N VAL A 36 -0.36 -8.16 13.86
CA VAL A 36 1.09 -8.00 13.67
C VAL A 36 1.85 -9.13 14.36
N LYS A 37 1.54 -9.44 15.62
CA LYS A 37 2.18 -10.53 16.36
C LYS A 37 2.02 -11.87 15.65
N ASN A 38 0.79 -12.20 15.23
CA ASN A 38 0.52 -13.45 14.52
C ASN A 38 1.31 -13.57 13.22
N TYR A 39 1.47 -12.47 12.48
CA TYR A 39 2.30 -12.46 11.27
C TYR A 39 3.78 -12.64 11.63
N PHE A 40 4.30 -11.90 12.61
CA PHE A 40 5.70 -12.02 13.01
C PHE A 40 6.05 -13.43 13.49
N ASP A 41 5.25 -14.02 14.37
CA ASP A 41 5.46 -15.37 14.93
C ASP A 41 5.59 -16.43 13.81
N GLN A 42 4.89 -16.24 12.69
CA GLN A 42 4.85 -17.17 11.55
C GLN A 42 5.87 -16.87 10.44
N ASN A 43 6.49 -15.68 10.42
CA ASN A 43 7.33 -15.23 9.30
C ASN A 43 8.57 -14.48 9.84
N GLN A 44 9.28 -15.07 10.81
CA GLN A 44 10.39 -14.44 11.55
C GLN A 44 11.57 -14.01 10.67
N GLU A 45 11.75 -14.64 9.49
CA GLU A 45 12.82 -14.34 8.53
C GLU A 45 12.36 -13.43 7.38
N GLU A 46 11.09 -13.00 7.36
CA GLU A 46 10.54 -12.13 6.32
C GLU A 46 10.58 -10.64 6.72
N VAL A 47 10.43 -9.76 5.73
CA VAL A 47 10.30 -8.32 5.97
C VAL A 47 9.03 -8.06 6.78
N SER A 48 9.20 -7.55 8.00
CA SER A 48 8.07 -7.35 8.92
C SER A 48 7.29 -6.07 8.67
N ALA A 49 7.95 -5.03 8.15
CA ALA A 49 7.31 -3.73 7.92
C ALA A 49 8.08 -2.87 6.91
N HIS A 50 7.34 -1.93 6.30
CA HIS A 50 7.88 -0.88 5.47
C HIS A 50 7.43 0.49 5.96
N PHE A 51 8.25 1.51 5.72
CA PHE A 51 7.94 2.89 6.01
C PHE A 51 7.70 3.69 4.74
N LEU A 52 6.65 4.50 4.78
CA LEU A 52 6.43 5.59 3.82
C LEU A 52 6.28 6.89 4.59
N GLY A 53 7.00 7.93 4.14
CA GLY A 53 6.89 9.25 4.72
C GLY A 53 5.52 9.88 4.43
N ARG A 54 5.03 10.69 5.36
CA ARG A 54 3.78 11.44 5.22
C ARG A 54 3.69 12.20 3.89
N ASN A 55 4.73 12.95 3.53
CA ASN A 55 4.71 13.82 2.36
C ASN A 55 4.47 13.06 1.05
N ILE A 56 5.04 11.85 0.90
CA ILE A 56 4.85 11.07 -0.33
C ILE A 56 3.44 10.46 -0.39
N ILE A 57 2.86 10.09 0.76
CA ILE A 57 1.48 9.62 0.86
C ILE A 57 0.52 10.76 0.47
N GLU A 58 0.73 11.95 1.06
CA GLU A 58 -0.07 13.14 0.74
C GLU A 58 0.05 13.52 -0.73
N ALA A 59 1.25 13.47 -1.31
CA ALA A 59 1.46 13.77 -2.73
C ALA A 59 0.71 12.78 -3.64
N ILE A 60 0.71 11.47 -3.30
CA ILE A 60 -0.06 10.47 -4.04
C ILE A 60 -1.56 10.77 -3.98
N LEU A 61 -2.08 11.07 -2.78
CA LEU A 61 -3.49 11.36 -2.55
C LEU A 61 -3.94 12.69 -3.15
N ALA A 62 -3.01 13.64 -3.34
CA ALA A 62 -3.28 14.92 -3.99
C ALA A 62 -3.39 14.81 -5.53
N GLN A 63 -3.08 13.65 -6.12
CA GLN A 63 -3.22 13.46 -7.56
C GLN A 63 -4.71 13.54 -7.97
N PRO A 64 -5.04 14.28 -9.06
CA PRO A 64 -6.41 14.41 -9.54
C PRO A 64 -7.09 13.05 -9.75
N GLY A 65 -8.28 12.90 -9.16
CA GLY A 65 -9.09 11.68 -9.28
C GLY A 65 -8.68 10.54 -8.33
N ALA A 66 -7.66 10.72 -7.48
CA ALA A 66 -7.33 9.75 -6.45
C ALA A 66 -8.44 9.68 -5.39
N VAL A 67 -8.88 8.46 -5.08
CA VAL A 67 -9.83 8.19 -3.98
C VAL A 67 -9.19 7.39 -2.85
N GLY A 68 -7.93 6.99 -3.01
CA GLY A 68 -7.18 6.20 -2.04
C GLY A 68 -5.83 5.77 -2.61
N ILE A 69 -5.19 4.85 -1.89
CA ILE A 69 -3.92 4.23 -2.26
C ILE A 69 -4.08 2.72 -2.43
N THR A 70 -3.29 2.14 -3.34
CA THR A 70 -3.09 0.70 -3.44
C THR A 70 -1.64 0.40 -3.11
N ILE A 71 -1.40 -0.61 -2.27
CA ILE A 71 -0.07 -1.15 -1.99
C ILE A 71 0.08 -2.44 -2.80
N LEU A 72 1.00 -2.43 -3.75
CA LEU A 72 1.38 -3.56 -4.57
C LEU A 72 2.72 -4.11 -4.07
N TYR A 73 2.98 -5.40 -4.27
CA TYR A 73 4.31 -5.96 -4.04
C TYR A 73 5.02 -6.15 -5.38
N GLY A 74 6.20 -5.54 -5.51
CA GLY A 74 7.17 -5.82 -6.57
C GLY A 74 8.38 -6.57 -6.01
N ILE A 75 9.30 -6.98 -6.89
CA ILE A 75 10.58 -7.56 -6.52
C ILE A 75 11.67 -6.52 -6.81
N ASN A 76 12.52 -6.24 -5.82
CA ASN A 76 13.63 -5.30 -5.98
C ASN A 76 14.86 -5.96 -6.62
N GLU A 77 15.93 -5.19 -6.79
CA GLU A 77 17.19 -5.61 -7.41
C GLU A 77 17.91 -6.73 -6.63
N LEU A 78 17.55 -6.93 -5.36
CA LEU A 78 18.07 -7.97 -4.48
C LEU A 78 17.19 -9.23 -4.47
N GLY A 79 16.13 -9.27 -5.28
CA GLY A 79 15.17 -10.39 -5.29
C GLY A 79 14.17 -10.39 -4.13
N LEU A 80 14.11 -9.30 -3.35
CA LEU A 80 13.25 -9.19 -2.17
C LEU A 80 11.93 -8.48 -2.49
N PRO A 81 10.80 -8.91 -1.90
CA PRO A 81 9.54 -8.18 -1.98
C PRO A 81 9.66 -6.75 -1.45
N LYS A 82 9.14 -5.78 -2.21
CA LYS A 82 9.12 -4.37 -1.83
C LYS A 82 7.76 -3.75 -2.18
N PRO A 83 7.16 -2.95 -1.28
CA PRO A 83 5.90 -2.30 -1.56
C PRO A 83 6.11 -1.18 -2.56
N VAL A 84 5.20 -1.15 -3.52
CA VAL A 84 4.99 -0.10 -4.50
C VAL A 84 3.63 0.50 -4.22
N VAL A 85 3.60 1.78 -3.86
CA VAL A 85 2.39 2.49 -3.47
C VAL A 85 1.98 3.45 -4.59
N VAL A 86 0.72 3.34 -5.00
CA VAL A 86 0.16 4.12 -6.11
C VAL A 86 -1.20 4.71 -5.74
N GLY A 87 -1.55 5.84 -6.35
CA GLY A 87 -2.90 6.40 -6.27
C GLY A 87 -3.87 5.57 -7.11
N VAL A 88 -5.11 5.42 -6.64
CA VAL A 88 -6.17 4.70 -7.35
C VAL A 88 -7.41 5.56 -7.49
N ASN A 89 -8.08 5.49 -8.64
CA ASN A 89 -9.32 6.22 -8.88
C ASN A 89 -10.57 5.41 -8.43
N SER A 90 -11.76 6.01 -8.52
CA SER A 90 -13.03 5.36 -8.12
C SER A 90 -13.41 4.13 -8.96
N LYS A 91 -12.77 3.92 -10.11
CA LYS A 91 -12.95 2.73 -10.97
C LYS A 91 -11.99 1.60 -10.62
N GLY A 92 -10.99 1.87 -9.78
CA GLY A 92 -9.91 0.93 -9.46
C GLY A 92 -8.69 1.04 -10.36
N ASP A 93 -8.64 2.01 -11.28
CA ASP A 93 -7.47 2.18 -12.15
C ASP A 93 -6.35 2.90 -11.40
N TYR A 94 -5.11 2.44 -11.62
CA TYR A 94 -3.92 3.08 -11.07
C TYR A 94 -3.62 4.40 -11.79
N ILE A 95 -3.35 5.44 -11.01
CA ILE A 95 -2.99 6.76 -11.53
C ILE A 95 -1.50 6.77 -11.85
N LEU A 96 -1.16 6.32 -13.05
CA LEU A 96 0.21 6.30 -13.58
C LEU A 96 0.51 7.51 -14.49
N ASN A 97 -0.53 8.19 -14.95
CA ASN A 97 -0.44 9.43 -15.71
C ASN A 97 -1.59 10.35 -15.29
N VAL A 98 -1.29 11.62 -15.10
CA VAL A 98 -2.23 12.68 -14.75
C VAL A 98 -2.38 13.61 -15.95
N THR A 99 -3.62 13.85 -16.36
CA THR A 99 -3.93 14.88 -17.36
C THR A 99 -4.78 15.95 -16.69
N SER A 100 -4.34 17.21 -16.75
CA SER A 100 -5.07 18.36 -16.21
C SER A 100 -5.21 19.45 -17.26
N VAL A 101 -6.34 20.14 -17.27
CA VAL A 101 -6.57 21.31 -18.13
C VAL A 101 -6.10 22.56 -17.37
N GLY A 102 -5.13 23.28 -17.94
CA GLY A 102 -4.65 24.56 -17.42
C GLY A 102 -5.67 25.68 -17.61
N ALA A 103 -5.45 26.81 -16.95
CA ALA A 103 -6.39 27.95 -16.95
C ALA A 103 -6.68 28.49 -18.36
N ASN A 104 -5.77 28.29 -19.31
CA ASN A 104 -5.90 28.76 -20.70
C ASN A 104 -6.44 27.67 -21.65
N GLY A 105 -6.94 26.55 -21.12
CA GLY A 105 -7.41 25.42 -21.93
C GLY A 105 -6.32 24.48 -22.43
N GLU A 106 -5.05 24.69 -22.04
CA GLU A 106 -3.96 23.79 -22.40
C GLU A 106 -4.05 22.45 -21.65
N MET A 107 -3.71 21.34 -22.30
CA MET A 107 -3.63 20.04 -21.64
C MET A 107 -2.21 19.81 -21.11
N ASN A 108 -2.08 19.67 -19.80
CA ASN A 108 -0.85 19.30 -19.13
C ASN A 108 -0.88 17.80 -18.82
N LYS A 109 0.13 17.06 -19.31
CA LYS A 109 0.32 15.64 -18.99
C LYS A 109 1.52 15.49 -18.07
N GLN A 110 1.32 14.87 -16.93
CA GLN A 110 2.36 14.60 -15.94
C GLN A 110 2.36 13.11 -15.59
N LYS A 111 3.54 12.56 -15.28
CA LYS A 111 3.62 11.18 -14.78
C LYS A 111 3.00 11.13 -13.39
N GLY A 112 2.26 10.07 -13.12
CA GLY A 112 1.73 9.79 -11.80
C GLY A 112 2.85 9.43 -10.81
N ILE A 113 2.56 9.61 -9.53
CA ILE A 113 3.51 9.32 -8.45
C ILE A 113 3.41 7.83 -8.10
N VAL A 114 4.57 7.15 -8.20
CA VAL A 114 4.76 5.76 -7.78
C VAL A 114 5.83 5.75 -6.69
N ALA A 115 5.47 5.38 -5.47
CA ALA A 115 6.38 5.42 -4.33
C ALA A 115 6.85 4.03 -3.91
N GLY A 116 8.10 3.93 -3.46
CA GLY A 116 8.62 2.74 -2.78
C GLY A 116 8.80 3.00 -1.29
N GLY A 117 8.40 2.04 -0.45
CA GLY A 117 8.69 2.10 0.98
C GLY A 117 10.12 1.71 1.32
N GLY A 118 10.71 2.32 2.35
CA GLY A 118 11.95 1.85 2.99
C GLY A 118 11.68 0.64 3.89
N VAL A 119 12.65 -0.26 4.06
CA VAL A 119 12.56 -1.34 5.05
C VAL A 119 12.99 -0.77 6.41
N LEU A 120 12.17 -0.94 7.46
CA LEU A 120 12.48 -0.38 8.79
C LEU A 120 13.41 -1.27 9.62
N SER A 121 13.36 -2.58 9.44
CA SER A 121 14.24 -3.57 10.07
C SER A 121 13.84 -4.97 9.59
N THR A 122 14.75 -5.93 9.75
CA THR A 122 14.39 -7.34 10.01
C THR A 122 14.26 -7.49 11.53
N GLY A 123 13.05 -7.76 12.06
CA GLY A 123 12.81 -7.92 13.49
C GLY A 123 11.86 -6.88 14.11
N VAL A 124 11.07 -7.30 15.10
CA VAL A 124 10.05 -6.49 15.81
C VAL A 124 10.65 -5.17 16.29
N PRO A 125 9.99 -4.02 16.07
CA PRO A 125 10.34 -2.79 16.76
C PRO A 125 10.26 -3.02 18.27
N GLN A 126 11.39 -2.99 18.98
CA GLN A 126 11.40 -2.98 20.45
C GLN A 126 10.90 -1.60 20.92
N GLN A 127 9.61 -1.37 20.83
CA GLN A 127 8.92 -0.30 21.52
C GLN A 127 7.76 -0.94 22.26
N GLU A 128 7.77 -0.85 23.60
CA GLU A 128 6.72 -1.45 24.44
C GLU A 128 5.34 -1.04 23.91
N GLY A 129 4.56 -2.03 23.45
CA GLY A 129 3.29 -1.83 22.78
C GLY A 129 3.18 -2.42 21.37
N TRP A 130 4.26 -2.97 20.81
CA TRP A 130 4.25 -3.80 19.59
C TRP A 130 5.19 -5.01 19.71
#